data_AF-X1C164-F1
#
_entry.id   AF-X1C164-F1
#
_cell.length_a   1.000
_cell.length_b   1.000
_cell.length_c   1.000
_cell.angle_alpha   90.00
_cell.angle_beta   90.00
_cell.angle_gamma   90.00
#
_symmetry.space_group_name_H-M   'P 1'
#
loop_
_entity.id
_entity.type
_entity.pdbx_description
1 polymer ?
#
loop_
_entity_poly.entity_id
_entity_poly.type
_entity_poly.pdbx_seq_one_letter_code
_entity_poly.pdbx_strand_id
1 'polypeptide(L)'
;MPGREGTFLLCTFWLIDCLIGLKRFEEAEILIKRIEGIANHLGLFSEEYDVNWREALGNFPQAFTHIGYINSVIALRQAKGKEAKEDERDKSSPLRKLLLTSTIVLNDGEPSPDMPIKNIAMKLKDSMNILRGAFFDTKRGRVSYEQMQRSEAYREYVELSYALKKMDLKGFKGRKEQLAFWINLYNVIVIHGVIKLGIRDSVKEVRNFFRRVQYQIGDMFFTPDDIEHGILRGNSRPPNSLFKVFQGKDPRLTFSIKPFDPRIHFTLVCASSSCPPIEVYTGENWKRA
;
A
#
# COMPACT_ATOMS: atom_id res chain seq x y z
N MET A 1 25.49 -27.99 18.68
CA MET A 1 25.91 -27.22 19.87
C MET A 1 24.95 -26.06 20.03
N PRO A 2 24.52 -25.67 21.25
CA PRO A 2 23.68 -24.48 21.40
C PRO A 2 24.51 -23.25 21.00
N GLY A 3 24.20 -22.66 19.84
CA GLY A 3 24.80 -21.40 19.41
C GLY A 3 24.34 -20.26 20.30
N ARG A 4 25.20 -19.26 20.51
CA ARG A 4 24.79 -17.99 21.13
C ARG A 4 23.98 -17.19 20.10
N GLU A 5 22.88 -16.59 20.54
CA GLU A 5 21.96 -15.83 19.69
C GLU A 5 22.31 -14.33 19.75
N GLY A 6 22.54 -13.72 18.60
CA GLY A 6 22.81 -12.30 18.43
C GLY A 6 21.62 -11.53 17.87
N THR A 7 21.80 -10.22 17.69
CA THR A 7 20.78 -9.39 17.02
C THR A 7 20.89 -9.55 15.51
N PHE A 8 19.79 -9.94 14.86
CA PHE A 8 19.71 -10.04 13.41
C PHE A 8 19.92 -8.68 12.74
N LEU A 9 21.00 -8.56 11.94
CA LEU A 9 21.40 -7.28 11.35
C LEU A 9 20.41 -6.77 10.31
N LEU A 10 19.72 -7.66 9.59
CA LEU A 10 18.70 -7.31 8.60
C LEU A 10 17.57 -6.45 9.20
N CYS A 11 17.13 -6.76 10.43
CA CYS A 11 16.07 -6.01 11.11
C CYS A 11 16.46 -4.55 11.37
N THR A 12 17.75 -4.28 11.57
CA THR A 12 18.25 -2.92 11.77
C THR A 12 18.15 -2.09 10.49
N PHE A 13 18.34 -2.72 9.32
CA PHE A 13 18.15 -2.03 8.04
C PHE A 13 16.67 -1.71 7.77
N TRP A 14 15.74 -2.58 8.18
CA TRP A 14 14.32 -2.23 8.14
C TRP A 14 13.98 -1.04 9.05
N LEU A 15 14.61 -0.94 10.22
CA LEU A 15 14.46 0.23 11.10
C LEU A 15 15.01 1.50 10.42
N ILE A 16 16.17 1.41 9.78
CA ILE A 16 16.76 2.52 9.00
C ILE A 16 15.81 2.95 7.88
N ASP A 17 15.23 2.01 7.13
CA ASP A 17 14.25 2.29 6.07
C ASP A 17 12.99 2.97 6.63
N CYS A 18 12.55 2.57 7.82
CA CYS A 18 11.46 3.26 8.53
C CYS A 18 11.83 4.70 8.87
N LEU A 19 13.03 4.95 9.41
CA LEU A 19 13.50 6.30 9.74
C LEU A 19 13.62 7.18 8.49
N ILE A 20 14.14 6.64 7.38
CA ILE A 20 14.19 7.31 6.07
C ILE A 20 12.77 7.67 5.62
N GLY A 21 11.81 6.73 5.75
CA GLY A 21 10.41 6.97 5.42
C GLY A 21 9.75 8.05 6.28
N LEU A 22 10.19 8.21 7.53
CA LEU A 22 9.76 9.26 8.45
C LEU A 22 10.50 10.59 8.27
N LYS A 23 11.39 10.71 7.27
CA LYS A 23 12.30 11.85 7.06
C LYS A 23 13.25 12.13 8.24
N ARG A 24 13.51 11.14 9.10
CA ARG A 24 14.46 11.24 10.23
C ARG A 24 15.86 10.85 9.76
N PHE A 25 16.40 11.61 8.80
CA PHE A 25 17.60 11.23 8.06
C PHE A 25 18.87 11.20 8.92
N GLU A 26 18.99 12.12 9.88
CA GLU A 26 20.13 12.15 10.80
C GLU A 26 20.19 10.87 11.63
N GLU A 27 19.06 10.41 12.15
CA GLU A 27 18.99 9.18 12.94
C GLU A 27 19.27 7.93 12.09
N ALA A 28 18.77 7.92 10.85
CA ALA A 28 19.10 6.87 9.89
C ALA A 28 20.62 6.82 9.61
N GLU A 29 21.27 7.97 9.44
CA GLU A 29 22.72 8.06 9.24
C GLU A 29 23.52 7.62 10.46
N ILE A 30 23.09 7.99 11.66
CA ILE A 30 23.72 7.56 12.90
C ILE A 30 23.68 6.03 13.00
N LEU A 31 22.55 5.41 12.69
CA LEU A 31 22.43 3.95 12.72
C LEU A 31 23.26 3.28 11.62
N ILE A 32 23.26 3.81 10.39
CA ILE A 32 24.11 3.30 9.31
C ILE A 32 25.58 3.33 9.74
N LYS A 33 26.08 4.46 10.24
CA LYS A 33 27.47 4.60 10.70
C LYS A 33 27.80 3.64 11.85
N ARG A 34 26.86 3.44 12.76
CA ARG A 34 27.02 2.49 13.87
C ARG A 34 27.16 1.05 13.36
N ILE A 35 26.41 0.69 12.33
CA ILE A 35 26.47 -0.64 11.72
C ILE A 35 27.72 -0.78 10.85
N GLU A 36 28.14 0.23 10.10
CA GLU A 36 29.42 0.19 9.37
C GLU A 36 30.59 -0.11 10.31
N GLY A 37 30.53 0.39 11.56
CA GLY A 37 31.51 0.10 12.61
C GLY A 37 31.56 -1.36 13.10
N ILE A 38 30.57 -2.19 12.78
CA ILE A 38 30.58 -3.64 13.09
C ILE A 38 30.99 -4.51 11.90
N ALA A 39 31.10 -3.93 10.70
CA ALA A 39 31.62 -4.65 9.55
C ALA A 39 33.07 -5.06 9.79
N ASN A 40 33.51 -6.14 9.14
CA ASN A 40 34.93 -6.49 9.18
C ASN A 40 35.78 -5.48 8.37
N HIS A 41 37.10 -5.67 8.36
CA HIS A 41 38.04 -4.83 7.60
C HIS A 41 37.80 -4.78 6.08
N LEU A 42 37.02 -5.70 5.51
CA LEU A 42 36.61 -5.70 4.09
C LEU A 42 35.23 -5.08 3.87
N GLY A 43 34.56 -4.60 4.91
CA GLY A 43 33.19 -4.09 4.84
C GLY A 43 32.12 -5.19 4.79
N LEU A 44 32.44 -6.40 5.24
CA LEU A 44 31.52 -7.54 5.22
C LEU A 44 30.77 -7.71 6.55
N PHE A 45 29.49 -8.07 6.46
CA PHE A 45 28.59 -8.33 7.57
C PHE A 45 28.26 -9.81 7.76
N SER A 46 28.02 -10.20 9.00
CA SER A 46 27.40 -11.47 9.38
C SER A 46 25.87 -11.41 9.36
N GLU A 47 25.23 -12.51 9.67
CA GLU A 47 23.79 -12.59 9.86
C GLU A 47 23.34 -11.89 11.15
N GLU A 48 24.06 -12.17 12.23
CA GLU A 48 23.79 -11.67 13.57
C GLU A 48 25.01 -10.93 14.14
N TYR A 49 24.77 -10.10 15.14
CA TYR A 49 25.82 -9.46 15.91
C TYR A 49 25.52 -9.53 17.41
N ASP A 50 26.49 -10.00 18.19
CA ASP A 50 26.40 -10.01 19.64
C ASP A 50 26.86 -8.65 20.18
N VAL A 51 25.95 -7.90 20.79
CA VAL A 51 26.24 -6.57 21.35
C VAL A 51 27.05 -6.61 22.65
N ASN A 52 26.99 -7.72 23.39
CA ASN A 52 27.69 -7.87 24.67
C ASN A 52 29.15 -8.22 24.43
N TRP A 53 29.38 -9.18 23.52
CA TRP A 53 30.72 -9.69 23.19
C TRP A 53 31.35 -8.97 22.00
N ARG A 54 30.58 -8.11 21.31
CA ARG A 54 30.99 -7.32 20.15
C ARG A 54 31.51 -8.17 19.00
N GLU A 55 30.88 -9.30 18.76
CA GLU A 55 31.30 -10.30 17.77
C GLU A 55 30.23 -10.56 16.69
N ALA A 56 30.70 -10.87 15.50
CA ALA A 56 29.89 -11.32 14.39
C ALA A 56 29.44 -12.78 14.63
N LEU A 57 28.14 -13.05 14.52
CA LEU A 57 27.53 -14.36 14.72
C LEU A 57 26.75 -14.84 13.49
N GLY A 58 26.58 -16.16 13.38
CA GLY A 58 25.82 -16.77 12.29
C GLY A 58 26.58 -16.80 10.96
N ASN A 59 25.84 -16.83 9.85
CA ASN A 59 26.42 -16.95 8.53
C ASN A 59 27.31 -15.74 8.18
N PHE A 60 28.47 -15.99 7.59
CA PHE A 60 29.43 -14.95 7.19
C PHE A 60 30.17 -15.32 5.88
N PRO A 61 30.21 -14.42 4.88
CA PRO A 61 29.44 -13.18 4.76
C PRO A 61 27.95 -13.48 4.47
N GLN A 62 27.02 -12.76 5.11
CA GLN A 62 25.59 -13.01 4.90
C GLN A 62 25.00 -12.13 3.80
N ALA A 63 24.58 -12.72 2.69
CA ALA A 63 24.14 -11.97 1.50
C ALA A 63 22.94 -11.05 1.79
N PHE A 64 21.94 -11.53 2.55
CA PHE A 64 20.75 -10.72 2.87
C PHE A 64 21.07 -9.48 3.69
N THR A 65 22.01 -9.57 4.64
CA THR A 65 22.46 -8.41 5.43
C THR A 65 23.08 -7.34 4.53
N HIS A 66 23.90 -7.74 3.55
CA HIS A 66 24.51 -6.81 2.59
C HIS A 66 23.47 -6.19 1.65
N ILE A 67 22.49 -6.96 1.18
CA ILE A 67 21.39 -6.43 0.37
C ILE A 67 20.59 -5.40 1.16
N GLY A 68 20.29 -5.67 2.45
CA GLY A 68 19.64 -4.72 3.35
C GLY A 68 20.43 -3.42 3.46
N TYR A 69 21.74 -3.52 3.73
CA TYR A 69 22.64 -2.37 3.81
C TYR A 69 22.64 -1.53 2.53
N ILE A 70 22.90 -2.15 1.37
CA ILE A 70 22.97 -1.47 0.08
C ILE A 70 21.65 -0.75 -0.23
N ASN A 71 20.53 -1.42 0.00
CA ASN A 71 19.20 -0.84 -0.24
C ASN A 71 18.94 0.37 0.65
N SER A 72 19.24 0.28 1.95
CA SER A 72 19.04 1.40 2.89
C SER A 72 19.92 2.61 2.56
N VAL A 73 21.18 2.39 2.18
CA VAL A 73 22.08 3.48 1.76
C VAL A 73 21.59 4.16 0.48
N ILE A 74 21.18 3.38 -0.52
CA ILE A 74 20.59 3.92 -1.76
C ILE A 74 19.31 4.70 -1.45
N ALA A 75 18.44 4.15 -0.62
CA ALA A 75 17.18 4.78 -0.23
C ALA A 75 17.41 6.12 0.49
N LEU A 76 18.35 6.17 1.44
CA LEU A 76 18.72 7.39 2.15
C LEU A 76 19.25 8.45 1.19
N ARG A 77 20.18 8.08 0.30
CA ARG A 77 20.77 9.01 -0.67
C ARG A 77 19.71 9.59 -1.62
N GLN A 78 18.80 8.75 -2.10
CA GLN A 78 17.70 9.20 -2.95
C GLN A 78 16.73 10.10 -2.19
N ALA A 79 16.42 9.78 -0.93
CA ALA A 79 15.51 10.57 -0.11
C ALA A 79 16.08 11.98 0.17
N LYS A 80 17.35 12.09 0.57
CA LYS A 80 18.05 13.38 0.74
C LYS A 80 18.10 14.18 -0.56
N GLY A 81 18.36 13.53 -1.69
CA GLY A 81 18.36 14.18 -3.00
C GLY A 81 16.97 14.67 -3.46
N LYS A 82 15.89 14.03 -3.00
CA LYS A 82 14.51 14.49 -3.23
C LYS A 82 14.16 15.65 -2.33
N GLU A 83 14.55 15.62 -1.06
CA GLU A 83 14.30 16.71 -0.10
C GLU A 83 15.01 18.00 -0.51
N ALA A 84 16.29 17.94 -0.91
CA ALA A 84 17.02 19.10 -1.42
C ALA A 84 16.33 19.74 -2.65
N LYS A 85 15.72 18.91 -3.51
CA LYS A 85 14.94 19.38 -4.67
C LYS A 85 13.52 19.83 -4.32
N GLU A 86 12.96 19.42 -3.19
CA GLU A 86 11.68 19.91 -2.67
C GLU A 86 11.87 21.30 -2.02
N ASP A 87 12.97 21.50 -1.28
CA ASP A 87 13.35 22.78 -0.67
C ASP A 87 13.63 23.88 -1.71
N GLU A 88 14.28 23.54 -2.84
CA GLU A 88 14.47 24.49 -3.94
C GLU A 88 13.17 24.81 -4.69
N ARG A 89 12.17 23.93 -4.67
CA ARG A 89 10.88 24.11 -5.36
C ARG A 89 9.82 24.85 -4.52
N ASP A 90 10.04 25.01 -3.21
CA ASP A 90 9.10 25.70 -2.30
C ASP A 90 9.18 27.25 -2.37
N LYS A 91 10.02 27.81 -3.26
CA LYS A 91 10.04 29.26 -3.57
C LYS A 91 9.06 29.71 -4.67
N SER A 92 8.15 28.86 -5.12
CA SER A 92 7.15 29.22 -6.15
C SER A 92 5.69 29.08 -5.66
N SER A 93 5.05 30.25 -5.48
CA SER A 93 3.64 30.62 -5.27
C SER A 93 2.64 29.60 -4.63
N PRO A 94 1.94 30.00 -3.55
CA PRO A 94 0.93 29.17 -2.85
C PRO A 94 -0.33 28.86 -3.67
N LEU A 95 -0.57 29.55 -4.80
CA LEU A 95 -1.74 29.35 -5.65
C LEU A 95 -1.78 27.97 -6.34
N ARG A 96 -0.63 27.27 -6.49
CA ARG A 96 -0.61 25.88 -6.97
C ARG A 96 -0.96 24.84 -5.90
N LYS A 97 -0.85 25.16 -4.60
CA LYS A 97 -1.13 24.20 -3.50
C LYS A 97 -2.63 23.90 -3.36
N LEU A 98 -3.51 24.82 -3.76
CA LEU A 98 -4.98 24.68 -3.61
C LEU A 98 -5.62 23.73 -4.65
N LEU A 99 -5.01 23.57 -5.83
CA LEU A 99 -5.52 22.73 -6.91
C LEU A 99 -5.06 21.25 -6.82
N LEU A 100 -4.12 20.92 -5.93
CA LEU A 100 -3.49 19.59 -5.81
C LEU A 100 -3.97 18.77 -4.59
N THR A 101 -5.01 19.23 -3.91
CA THR A 101 -5.63 18.58 -2.73
C THR A 101 -7.04 18.07 -3.00
N SER A 102 -7.57 18.22 -4.22
CA SER A 102 -8.89 17.68 -4.56
C SER A 102 -8.87 16.16 -4.59
N THR A 103 -9.87 15.56 -3.93
CA THR A 103 -10.18 14.15 -4.07
C THR A 103 -10.67 13.87 -5.49
N ILE A 104 -10.46 12.64 -5.95
CA ILE A 104 -10.80 12.16 -7.29
C ILE A 104 -11.77 10.99 -7.10
N VAL A 105 -13.03 11.21 -7.49
CA VAL A 105 -14.02 10.13 -7.56
C VAL A 105 -13.75 9.36 -8.84
N LEU A 106 -13.33 8.10 -8.71
CA LEU A 106 -12.94 7.28 -9.85
C LEU A 106 -14.13 6.64 -10.58
N ASN A 107 -15.26 6.49 -9.89
CA ASN A 107 -16.50 5.91 -10.41
C ASN A 107 -17.61 6.97 -10.55
N ASP A 108 -17.26 8.13 -11.11
CA ASP A 108 -18.13 9.30 -11.24
C ASP A 108 -19.18 9.21 -12.37
N GLY A 109 -19.15 8.15 -13.17
CA GLY A 109 -20.16 7.89 -14.19
C GLY A 109 -21.51 7.43 -13.65
N GLU A 110 -22.47 7.27 -14.56
CA GLU A 110 -23.84 6.88 -14.24
C GLU A 110 -24.06 5.37 -14.43
N PRO A 111 -24.60 4.67 -13.42
CA PRO A 111 -24.81 3.23 -13.49
C PRO A 111 -25.93 2.87 -14.46
N SER A 112 -25.63 1.98 -15.41
CA SER A 112 -26.63 1.40 -16.32
C SER A 112 -27.85 0.83 -15.55
N PRO A 113 -29.09 0.99 -16.08
CA PRO A 113 -30.31 0.47 -15.46
C PRO A 113 -30.29 -1.05 -15.23
N ASP A 114 -29.68 -1.80 -16.14
CA ASP A 114 -29.73 -3.27 -16.17
C ASP A 114 -28.56 -3.95 -15.43
N MET A 115 -27.73 -3.16 -14.74
CA MET A 115 -26.47 -3.66 -14.20
C MET A 115 -26.69 -4.56 -12.95
N PRO A 116 -26.06 -5.75 -12.89
CA PRO A 116 -26.26 -6.67 -11.77
C PRO A 116 -25.64 -6.15 -10.47
N ILE A 117 -26.47 -5.95 -9.44
CA ILE A 117 -26.04 -5.43 -8.13
C ILE A 117 -25.39 -6.50 -7.23
N LYS A 118 -25.72 -7.78 -7.46
CA LYS A 118 -25.15 -8.89 -6.68
C LYS A 118 -23.70 -9.17 -7.10
N ASN A 119 -22.84 -9.36 -6.11
CA ASN A 119 -21.42 -9.74 -6.27
C ASN A 119 -20.57 -8.74 -7.09
N ILE A 120 -20.96 -7.46 -7.18
CA ILE A 120 -20.22 -6.44 -7.95
C ILE A 120 -18.74 -6.40 -7.57
N ALA A 121 -18.40 -6.39 -6.27
CA ALA A 121 -17.00 -6.33 -5.85
C ALA A 121 -16.17 -7.54 -6.32
N MET A 122 -16.78 -8.73 -6.36
CA MET A 122 -16.13 -9.93 -6.89
C MET A 122 -15.95 -9.83 -8.41
N LYS A 123 -16.99 -9.40 -9.14
CA LYS A 123 -16.90 -9.16 -10.59
C LYS A 123 -15.86 -8.10 -10.96
N LEU A 124 -15.78 -7.01 -10.19
CA LEU A 124 -14.76 -5.97 -10.34
C LEU A 124 -13.35 -6.52 -10.15
N LYS A 125 -13.19 -7.39 -9.14
CA LYS A 125 -11.93 -8.05 -8.85
C LYS A 125 -11.52 -9.02 -9.96
N ASP A 126 -12.45 -9.85 -10.42
CA ASP A 126 -12.25 -10.82 -11.49
C ASP A 126 -11.87 -10.12 -12.80
N SER A 127 -12.65 -9.09 -13.16
CA SER A 127 -12.37 -8.23 -14.31
C SER A 127 -10.97 -7.59 -14.21
N MET A 128 -10.60 -7.07 -13.04
CA MET A 128 -9.27 -6.50 -12.84
C MET A 128 -8.14 -7.55 -12.92
N ASN A 129 -8.38 -8.78 -12.47
CA ASN A 129 -7.41 -9.86 -12.58
C ASN A 129 -7.20 -10.29 -14.05
N ILE A 130 -8.28 -10.36 -14.82
CA ILE A 130 -8.23 -10.63 -16.26
C ILE A 130 -7.43 -9.52 -16.96
N LEU A 131 -7.76 -8.26 -16.70
CA LEU A 131 -7.03 -7.12 -17.23
C LEU A 131 -5.54 -7.20 -16.90
N ARG A 132 -5.20 -7.42 -15.62
CA ARG A 132 -3.82 -7.52 -15.18
C ARG A 132 -3.05 -8.64 -15.89
N GLY A 133 -3.68 -9.81 -16.06
CA GLY A 133 -3.08 -10.94 -16.77
C GLY A 133 -2.89 -10.67 -18.26
N ALA A 134 -3.92 -10.11 -18.93
CA ALA A 134 -3.89 -9.80 -20.35
C ALA A 134 -2.83 -8.75 -20.72
N PHE A 135 -2.54 -7.82 -19.81
CA PHE A 135 -1.60 -6.73 -20.03
C PHE A 135 -0.28 -6.89 -19.26
N PHE A 136 0.05 -8.09 -18.75
CA PHE A 136 1.33 -8.33 -18.08
C PHE A 136 2.48 -8.42 -19.08
N ASP A 137 3.44 -7.48 -19.01
CA ASP A 137 4.68 -7.50 -19.77
C ASP A 137 5.70 -8.42 -19.07
N THR A 138 5.86 -9.62 -19.61
CA THR A 138 6.79 -10.64 -19.11
C THR A 138 8.26 -10.23 -19.23
N LYS A 139 8.61 -9.34 -20.17
CA LYS A 139 10.00 -8.86 -20.35
C LYS A 139 10.38 -7.85 -19.29
N ARG A 140 9.42 -7.02 -18.87
CA ARG A 140 9.62 -5.98 -17.84
C ARG A 140 9.14 -6.38 -16.45
N GLY A 141 8.48 -7.53 -16.31
CA GLY A 141 7.91 -8.01 -15.06
C GLY A 141 6.82 -7.09 -14.50
N ARG A 142 6.09 -6.36 -15.37
CA ARG A 142 5.12 -5.34 -14.93
C ARG A 142 3.90 -5.26 -15.85
N VAL A 143 2.81 -4.68 -15.37
CA VAL A 143 1.57 -4.51 -16.14
C VAL A 143 1.67 -3.27 -17.04
N SER A 144 1.29 -3.42 -18.32
CA SER A 144 1.22 -2.34 -19.31
C SER A 144 -0.09 -1.56 -19.19
N TYR A 145 -0.18 -0.68 -18.20
CA TYR A 145 -1.40 0.08 -17.91
C TYR A 145 -1.83 0.99 -19.07
N GLU A 146 -0.92 1.49 -19.90
CA GLU A 146 -1.28 2.34 -21.05
C GLU A 146 -2.10 1.59 -22.11
N GLN A 147 -1.81 0.30 -22.33
CA GLN A 147 -2.57 -0.54 -23.27
C GLN A 147 -3.92 -0.93 -22.67
N MET A 148 -3.94 -1.17 -21.36
CA MET A 148 -5.14 -1.53 -20.61
C MET A 148 -6.22 -0.45 -20.70
N GLN A 149 -5.87 0.83 -20.54
CA GLN A 149 -6.81 1.96 -20.61
C GLN A 149 -7.63 2.01 -21.91
N ARG A 150 -7.08 1.49 -23.01
CA ARG A 150 -7.72 1.52 -24.33
C ARG A 150 -8.56 0.27 -24.62
N SER A 151 -8.52 -0.72 -23.73
CA SER A 151 -9.21 -2.00 -23.92
C SER A 151 -10.70 -1.92 -23.61
N GLU A 152 -11.49 -2.75 -24.30
CA GLU A 152 -12.92 -2.93 -24.01
C GLU A 152 -13.13 -3.47 -22.60
N ALA A 153 -12.31 -4.44 -22.18
CA ALA A 153 -12.35 -5.00 -20.83
C ALA A 153 -12.14 -3.93 -19.74
N TYR A 154 -11.34 -2.88 -19.98
CA TYR A 154 -11.20 -1.78 -19.02
C TYR A 154 -12.43 -0.89 -18.98
N ARG A 155 -13.12 -0.70 -20.12
CA ARG A 155 -14.41 0.01 -20.14
C ARG A 155 -15.46 -0.74 -19.35
N GLU A 156 -15.59 -2.06 -19.56
CA GLU A 156 -16.50 -2.90 -18.79
C GLU A 156 -16.20 -2.85 -17.28
N TYR A 157 -14.92 -2.90 -16.91
CA TYR A 157 -14.47 -2.73 -15.54
C TYR A 157 -14.92 -1.39 -14.93
N VAL A 158 -14.74 -0.29 -15.66
CA VAL A 158 -15.13 1.05 -15.22
C VAL A 158 -16.66 1.13 -15.07
N GLU A 159 -17.42 0.60 -16.03
CA GLU A 159 -18.88 0.54 -15.97
C GLU A 159 -19.38 -0.24 -14.74
N LEU A 160 -18.78 -1.41 -14.45
CA LEU A 160 -19.09 -2.17 -13.24
C LEU A 160 -18.87 -1.37 -11.95
N SER A 161 -17.92 -0.42 -11.96
CA SER A 161 -17.64 0.41 -10.79
C SER A 161 -18.74 1.43 -10.52
N TYR A 162 -19.49 1.85 -11.54
CA TYR A 162 -20.62 2.77 -11.40
C TYR A 162 -21.77 2.14 -10.63
N ALA A 163 -22.01 0.82 -10.78
CA ALA A 163 -23.08 0.14 -10.06
C ALA A 163 -22.91 0.13 -8.53
N LEU A 164 -21.71 0.36 -8.02
CA LEU A 164 -21.50 0.54 -6.58
C LEU A 164 -22.30 1.73 -6.00
N LYS A 165 -22.62 2.75 -6.81
CA LYS A 165 -23.48 3.87 -6.42
C LYS A 165 -24.90 3.43 -6.03
N LYS A 166 -25.40 2.31 -6.58
CA LYS A 166 -26.73 1.75 -6.27
C LYS A 166 -26.71 0.69 -5.15
N MET A 167 -25.54 0.41 -4.56
CA MET A 167 -25.38 -0.67 -3.61
C MET A 167 -25.82 -0.26 -2.20
N ASP A 168 -26.64 -1.10 -1.55
CA ASP A 168 -26.93 -0.97 -0.13
C ASP A 168 -25.90 -1.72 0.72
N LEU A 169 -25.05 -0.95 1.41
CA LEU A 169 -24.02 -1.48 2.31
C LEU A 169 -24.60 -2.10 3.60
N LYS A 170 -25.86 -1.82 3.97
CA LYS A 170 -26.48 -2.40 5.18
C LYS A 170 -26.94 -3.84 4.97
N GLY A 171 -26.96 -4.33 3.73
CA GLY A 171 -27.41 -5.68 3.39
C GLY A 171 -26.46 -6.82 3.79
N PHE A 172 -25.21 -6.53 4.18
CA PHE A 172 -24.25 -7.56 4.56
C PHE A 172 -24.60 -8.21 5.90
N LYS A 173 -24.79 -9.54 5.90
CA LYS A 173 -25.23 -10.27 7.10
C LYS A 173 -24.09 -10.90 7.90
N GLY A 174 -22.87 -10.98 7.35
CA GLY A 174 -21.74 -11.67 8.01
C GLY A 174 -20.38 -10.95 7.93
N ARG A 175 -19.60 -11.04 9.02
CA ARG A 175 -18.25 -10.44 9.12
C ARG A 175 -17.31 -10.88 7.99
N LYS A 176 -17.33 -12.15 7.61
CA LYS A 176 -16.45 -12.69 6.56
C LYS A 176 -16.78 -12.10 5.18
N GLU A 177 -18.06 -11.92 4.91
CA GLU A 177 -18.56 -11.29 3.68
C GLU A 177 -18.15 -9.81 3.63
N GLN A 178 -18.30 -9.09 4.74
CA GLN A 178 -17.83 -7.71 4.86
C GLN A 178 -16.32 -7.60 4.65
N LEU A 179 -15.52 -8.46 5.29
CA LEU A 179 -14.06 -8.48 5.10
C LEU A 179 -13.69 -8.69 3.63
N ALA A 180 -14.24 -9.72 3.00
CA ALA A 180 -13.99 -10.02 1.60
C ALA A 180 -14.37 -8.84 0.68
N PHE A 181 -15.53 -8.23 0.91
CA PHE A 181 -15.98 -7.07 0.17
C PHE A 181 -15.01 -5.90 0.29
N TRP A 182 -14.66 -5.48 1.51
CA TRP A 182 -13.81 -4.32 1.75
C TRP A 182 -12.37 -4.53 1.28
N ILE A 183 -11.80 -5.73 1.43
CA ILE A 183 -10.47 -6.07 0.90
C ILE A 183 -10.47 -6.03 -0.63
N ASN A 184 -11.48 -6.61 -1.28
CA ASN A 184 -11.59 -6.58 -2.73
C ASN A 184 -11.75 -5.15 -3.24
N LEU A 185 -12.61 -4.37 -2.60
CA LEU A 185 -12.87 -2.98 -2.96
C LEU A 185 -11.65 -2.08 -2.79
N TYR A 186 -10.90 -2.19 -1.68
CA TYR A 186 -9.64 -1.48 -1.49
C TYR A 186 -8.70 -1.74 -2.66
N ASN A 187 -8.48 -3.03 -2.96
CA ASN A 187 -7.57 -3.46 -4.02
C ASN A 187 -8.01 -2.92 -5.39
N VAL A 188 -9.31 -2.97 -5.67
CA VAL A 188 -9.91 -2.43 -6.91
C VAL A 188 -9.69 -0.92 -7.03
N ILE A 189 -9.94 -0.13 -5.97
CA ILE A 189 -9.75 1.33 -5.97
C ILE A 189 -8.28 1.69 -6.20
N VAL A 190 -7.35 1.01 -5.52
CA VAL A 190 -5.92 1.27 -5.66
C VAL A 190 -5.48 1.03 -7.11
N ILE A 191 -5.87 -0.09 -7.71
CA ILE A 191 -5.45 -0.41 -9.08
C ILE A 191 -6.11 0.53 -10.08
N HIS A 192 -7.40 0.87 -9.90
CA HIS A 192 -8.07 1.88 -10.73
C HIS A 192 -7.35 3.23 -10.64
N GLY A 193 -6.99 3.66 -9.43
CA GLY A 193 -6.26 4.91 -9.21
C GLY A 193 -4.91 4.91 -9.93
N VAL A 194 -4.15 3.81 -9.84
CA VAL A 194 -2.87 3.64 -10.56
C VAL A 194 -3.05 3.78 -12.06
N ILE A 195 -4.06 3.10 -12.62
CA ILE A 195 -4.37 3.16 -14.04
C ILE A 195 -4.79 4.59 -14.42
N LYS A 196 -5.81 5.16 -13.77
CA LYS A 196 -6.40 6.45 -14.11
C LYS A 196 -5.39 7.59 -14.03
N LEU A 197 -4.48 7.55 -13.06
CA LEU A 197 -3.46 8.57 -12.85
C LEU A 197 -2.16 8.31 -13.64
N GLY A 198 -2.08 7.19 -14.38
CA GLY A 198 -0.92 6.87 -15.22
C GLY A 198 0.37 6.64 -14.41
N ILE A 199 0.25 6.06 -13.22
CA ILE A 199 1.39 5.79 -12.32
C ILE A 199 2.24 4.66 -12.90
N ARG A 200 3.55 4.86 -12.97
CA ARG A 200 4.47 3.93 -13.67
C ARG A 200 5.30 3.05 -12.74
N ASP A 201 5.78 3.63 -11.66
CA ASP A 201 6.77 2.99 -10.79
C ASP A 201 6.22 2.80 -9.37
N SER A 202 5.55 3.80 -8.80
CA SER A 202 4.98 3.71 -7.46
C SER A 202 3.88 4.73 -7.21
N VAL A 203 2.88 4.33 -6.42
CA VAL A 203 1.86 5.24 -5.87
C VAL A 203 2.45 6.46 -5.14
N LYS A 204 3.71 6.40 -4.71
CA LYS A 204 4.46 7.53 -4.13
C LYS A 204 4.65 8.71 -5.11
N GLU A 205 4.54 8.49 -6.41
CA GLU A 205 4.54 9.55 -7.42
C GLU A 205 3.34 10.51 -7.24
N VAL A 206 2.24 10.02 -6.67
CA VAL A 206 1.04 10.80 -6.40
C VAL A 206 0.96 11.12 -4.91
N ARG A 207 1.13 12.41 -4.58
CA ARG A 207 0.99 12.90 -3.20
C ARG A 207 -0.40 12.51 -2.65
N ASN A 208 -0.40 11.94 -1.44
CA ASN A 208 -1.60 11.51 -0.72
C ASN A 208 -2.49 10.55 -1.51
N PHE A 209 -1.92 9.71 -2.40
CA PHE A 209 -2.67 8.78 -3.24
C PHE A 209 -3.84 8.08 -2.51
N PHE A 210 -3.56 7.41 -1.39
CA PHE A 210 -4.54 6.63 -0.62
C PHE A 210 -5.63 7.46 0.07
N ARG A 211 -5.47 8.79 0.15
CA ARG A 211 -6.50 9.73 0.62
C ARG A 211 -7.15 10.52 -0.51
N ARG A 212 -6.62 10.40 -1.73
CA ARG A 212 -6.99 11.23 -2.86
C ARG A 212 -7.96 10.52 -3.79
N VAL A 213 -7.74 9.24 -4.07
CA VAL A 213 -8.66 8.46 -4.89
C VAL A 213 -9.76 7.85 -4.04
N GLN A 214 -10.99 7.89 -4.54
CA GLN A 214 -12.14 7.36 -3.81
C GLN A 214 -13.19 6.78 -4.75
N TYR A 215 -14.00 5.86 -4.23
CA TYR A 215 -15.24 5.43 -4.85
C TYR A 215 -16.44 5.97 -4.08
N GLN A 216 -17.52 6.28 -4.80
CA GLN A 216 -18.85 6.48 -4.24
C GLN A 216 -19.58 5.13 -4.14
N ILE A 217 -20.18 4.86 -2.99
CA ILE A 217 -20.97 3.66 -2.72
C ILE A 217 -22.22 4.07 -1.94
N GLY A 218 -23.39 3.87 -2.55
CA GLY A 218 -24.60 4.57 -2.12
C GLY A 218 -24.34 6.08 -2.08
N ASP A 219 -24.63 6.67 -0.93
CA ASP A 219 -24.45 8.11 -0.67
C ASP A 219 -23.11 8.46 -0.01
N MET A 220 -22.21 7.49 0.17
CA MET A 220 -20.95 7.67 0.90
C MET A 220 -19.73 7.52 -0.01
N PHE A 221 -18.66 8.20 0.39
CA PHE A 221 -17.37 8.14 -0.30
C PHE A 221 -16.34 7.40 0.55
N PHE A 222 -15.56 6.54 -0.10
CA PHE A 222 -14.54 5.71 0.53
C PHE A 222 -13.22 5.81 -0.22
N THR A 223 -12.21 6.34 0.47
CA THR A 223 -10.81 6.24 0.06
C THR A 223 -10.19 4.92 0.52
N PRO A 224 -9.05 4.49 -0.06
CA PRO A 224 -8.27 3.39 0.50
C PRO A 224 -7.94 3.55 1.99
N ASP A 225 -7.58 4.77 2.44
CA ASP A 225 -7.32 5.07 3.86
C ASP A 225 -8.58 4.85 4.73
N ASP A 226 -9.75 5.28 4.25
CA ASP A 226 -11.03 5.06 4.94
C ASP A 226 -11.32 3.55 5.10
N ILE A 227 -11.06 2.77 4.06
CA ILE A 227 -11.29 1.33 4.07
C ILE A 227 -10.30 0.62 4.99
N GLU A 228 -9.00 0.88 4.84
CA GLU A 228 -7.98 0.20 5.63
C GLU A 228 -8.08 0.56 7.11
N HIS A 229 -8.04 1.84 7.43
CA HIS A 229 -7.91 2.28 8.81
C HIS A 229 -9.26 2.50 9.49
N GLY A 230 -10.24 3.05 8.76
CA GLY A 230 -11.59 3.30 9.25
C GLY A 230 -12.44 2.04 9.34
N ILE A 231 -12.36 1.14 8.35
CA ILE A 231 -13.21 -0.05 8.29
C ILE A 231 -12.49 -1.31 8.77
N LEU A 232 -11.45 -1.76 8.07
CA LEU A 232 -10.82 -3.07 8.27
C LEU A 232 -10.04 -3.14 9.59
N ARG A 233 -9.39 -2.04 10.00
CA ARG A 233 -8.71 -1.92 11.30
C ARG A 233 -9.65 -1.45 12.43
N GLY A 234 -10.96 -1.48 12.23
CA GLY A 234 -11.94 -1.13 13.28
C GLY A 234 -11.86 0.32 13.75
N ASN A 235 -11.59 1.26 12.82
CA ASN A 235 -11.32 2.67 13.07
C ASN A 235 -10.14 2.92 14.03
N SER A 236 -9.08 2.12 13.86
CA SER A 236 -7.80 2.33 14.52
C SER A 236 -7.07 3.52 13.90
N ARG A 237 -6.24 4.20 14.69
CA ARG A 237 -5.45 5.32 14.18
C ARG A 237 -4.47 4.85 13.10
N PRO A 238 -4.39 5.57 11.95
CA PRO A 238 -3.33 5.36 10.97
C PRO A 238 -1.94 5.55 11.58
N PRO A 239 -0.90 4.85 11.08
CA PRO A 239 0.48 5.22 11.35
C PRO A 239 0.70 6.69 10.98
N ASN A 240 1.42 7.44 11.82
CA ASN A 240 1.72 8.87 11.61
C ASN A 240 0.49 9.80 11.62
N SER A 241 -0.65 9.37 12.16
CA SER A 241 -1.83 10.23 12.38
C SER A 241 -2.12 10.39 13.87
N LEU A 242 -2.39 11.63 14.28
CA LEU A 242 -2.84 11.95 15.65
C LEU A 242 -4.31 11.57 15.88
N PHE A 243 -5.09 11.42 14.81
CA PHE A 243 -6.53 11.22 14.88
C PHE A 243 -6.98 9.95 14.16
N LYS A 244 -8.15 9.44 14.57
CA LYS A 244 -8.85 8.37 13.85
C LYS A 244 -9.38 8.90 12.53
N VAL A 245 -9.57 8.01 11.57
CA VAL A 245 -10.08 8.38 10.24
C VAL A 245 -11.52 8.86 10.37
N PHE A 246 -12.38 8.07 11.01
CA PHE A 246 -13.76 8.47 11.27
C PHE A 246 -13.90 9.04 12.68
N GLN A 247 -14.56 10.19 12.79
CA GLN A 247 -14.74 10.93 14.05
C GLN A 247 -16.20 11.29 14.28
N GLY A 248 -16.55 11.59 15.53
CA GLY A 248 -17.89 12.07 15.90
C GLY A 248 -19.01 11.12 15.44
N LYS A 249 -19.96 11.67 14.67
CA LYS A 249 -21.14 10.95 14.15
C LYS A 249 -20.98 10.54 12.68
N ASP A 250 -19.74 10.30 12.21
CA ASP A 250 -19.51 9.85 10.84
C ASP A 250 -20.31 8.56 10.56
N PRO A 251 -21.22 8.56 9.57
CA PRO A 251 -22.09 7.42 9.30
C PRO A 251 -21.30 6.18 8.89
N ARG A 252 -20.06 6.32 8.37
CA ARG A 252 -19.22 5.21 7.95
C ARG A 252 -18.71 4.36 9.12
N LEU A 253 -18.78 4.87 10.36
CA LEU A 253 -18.45 4.12 11.58
C LEU A 253 -19.27 2.83 11.72
N THR A 254 -20.49 2.79 11.18
CA THR A 254 -21.34 1.59 11.24
C THR A 254 -20.76 0.39 10.47
N PHE A 255 -19.80 0.62 9.57
CA PHE A 255 -19.17 -0.46 8.80
C PHE A 255 -17.83 -0.91 9.38
N SER A 256 -17.32 -0.26 10.44
CA SER A 256 -16.06 -0.64 11.08
C SER A 256 -16.11 -2.07 11.62
N ILE A 257 -15.21 -2.92 11.14
CA ILE A 257 -15.17 -4.34 11.49
C ILE A 257 -14.40 -4.52 12.80
N LYS A 258 -15.01 -5.22 13.75
CA LYS A 258 -14.39 -5.60 15.02
C LYS A 258 -14.60 -7.10 15.30
N PRO A 259 -13.65 -7.79 15.96
CA PRO A 259 -12.29 -7.31 16.25
C PRO A 259 -11.47 -7.14 14.96
N PHE A 260 -10.43 -6.30 15.03
CA PHE A 260 -9.43 -6.17 13.97
C PHE A 260 -8.72 -7.51 13.74
N ASP A 261 -8.57 -7.90 12.47
CA ASP A 261 -7.78 -9.07 12.09
C ASP A 261 -6.45 -8.62 11.45
N PRO A 262 -5.29 -8.88 12.06
CA PRO A 262 -4.02 -8.41 11.54
C PRO A 262 -3.64 -8.99 10.18
N ARG A 263 -4.24 -10.12 9.77
CA ARG A 263 -3.95 -10.75 8.47
C ARG A 263 -4.38 -9.93 7.27
N ILE A 264 -5.25 -8.93 7.45
CA ILE A 264 -5.64 -8.05 6.34
C ILE A 264 -4.42 -7.42 5.64
N HIS A 265 -3.31 -7.18 6.36
CA HIS A 265 -2.11 -6.56 5.79
C HIS A 265 -1.42 -7.43 4.73
N PHE A 266 -1.64 -8.75 4.72
CA PHE A 266 -1.16 -9.64 3.67
C PHE A 266 -2.06 -9.64 2.42
N THR A 267 -3.27 -9.07 2.53
CA THR A 267 -4.28 -9.06 1.44
C THR A 267 -4.39 -7.73 0.71
N LEU A 268 -3.92 -6.65 1.33
CA LEU A 268 -4.03 -5.30 0.78
C LEU A 268 -2.86 -5.00 -0.16
N VAL A 269 -3.22 -4.58 -1.37
CA VAL A 269 -2.27 -4.31 -2.44
C VAL A 269 -1.82 -2.87 -2.31
N CYS A 270 -0.52 -2.65 -2.10
CA CYS A 270 0.08 -1.31 -2.11
C CYS A 270 0.51 -0.84 -3.51
N ALA A 271 0.21 -1.63 -4.54
CA ALA A 271 0.54 -1.41 -5.95
C ALA A 271 2.03 -1.10 -6.21
N SER A 272 2.92 -1.67 -5.40
CA SER A 272 4.33 -1.81 -5.76
C SER A 272 4.51 -2.89 -6.84
N SER A 273 5.57 -2.76 -7.64
CA SER A 273 5.98 -3.79 -8.62
C SER A 273 6.24 -5.17 -8.01
N SER A 274 6.44 -5.24 -6.70
CA SER A 274 6.71 -6.45 -5.90
C SER A 274 5.48 -7.02 -5.18
N CYS A 275 4.26 -6.51 -5.44
CA CYS A 275 3.07 -7.04 -4.77
C CYS A 275 2.76 -8.49 -5.19
N PRO A 276 2.36 -9.37 -4.26
CA PRO A 276 1.94 -10.73 -4.61
C PRO A 276 0.74 -10.73 -5.58
N PRO A 277 0.48 -11.84 -6.29
CA PRO A 277 -0.70 -11.97 -7.13
C PRO A 277 -1.96 -11.68 -6.32
N ILE A 278 -2.79 -10.80 -6.87
CA ILE A 278 -3.99 -10.29 -6.22
C ILE A 278 -5.05 -11.41 -6.13
N GLU A 279 -5.33 -11.90 -4.92
CA GLU A 279 -6.32 -12.95 -4.70
C GLU A 279 -7.75 -12.41 -4.63
N VAL A 280 -8.72 -13.25 -5.03
CA VAL A 280 -10.16 -13.00 -4.88
C VAL A 280 -10.62 -13.56 -3.55
N TYR A 281 -11.01 -12.67 -2.63
CA TYR A 281 -11.52 -13.09 -1.33
C TYR A 281 -13.04 -13.25 -1.37
N THR A 282 -13.52 -14.35 -0.80
CA THR A 282 -14.91 -14.73 -0.55
C THR A 282 -15.09 -14.97 0.95
N GLY A 283 -16.34 -15.08 1.41
CA GLY A 283 -16.63 -15.41 2.81
C GLY A 283 -16.03 -16.76 3.25
N GLU A 284 -15.69 -17.65 2.32
CA GLU A 284 -15.18 -19.00 2.61
C GLU A 284 -13.65 -19.06 2.59
N ASN A 285 -12.99 -18.31 1.70
CA ASN A 285 -11.54 -18.41 1.47
C ASN A 285 -10.70 -17.30 2.14
N TRP A 286 -11.32 -16.36 2.87
CA TRP A 286 -10.63 -15.22 3.49
C TRP A 286 -9.43 -15.57 4.40
N LYS A 287 -9.36 -16.80 4.91
CA LYS A 287 -8.27 -17.29 5.78
C LYS A 287 -7.00 -17.70 5.03
N ARG A 288 -7.01 -17.75 3.69
CA ARG A 288 -5.84 -18.10 2.86
C ARG A 288 -4.82 -16.95 2.73
N ALA A 289 -5.20 -15.78 3.25
CA ALA A 289 -4.35 -14.62 3.48
C ALA A 289 -3.21 -14.88 4.46
#